data_AF-A0A1D8UTB8-F1
#
_entry.id   AF-A0A1D8UTB8-F1
#
_cell.length_a   1.000
_cell.length_b   1.000
_cell.length_c   1.000
_cell.angle_alpha   90.00
_cell.angle_beta   90.00
_cell.angle_gamma   90.00
#
_symmetry.space_group_name_H-M   'P 1'
#
loop_
_entity.id
_entity.type
_entity.pdbx_description
1 polymer ?
#
loop_
_entity_poly.entity_id
_entity_poly.type
_entity_poly.pdbx_seq_one_letter_code
_entity_poly.pdbx_strand_id
1 'polypeptide(L)'
;MRSICRTAIGGAPIWFMLFLCWALSGCAATKVQPLCPTLVTYSAQDQRALAAELRAHPDLVEVARWIANDVSLRDQVRAGCPQLSLVK
;
A
#
# COMPACT_ATOMS: atom_id res chain seq x y z
N MET A 1 19.53 -3.81 -15.31
CA MET A 1 18.86 -4.07 -16.60
C MET A 1 19.00 -2.85 -17.52
N ARG A 2 20.20 -2.61 -18.07
CA ARG A 2 20.55 -1.35 -18.76
C ARG A 2 21.08 -1.55 -20.20
N SER A 3 20.92 -2.75 -20.76
CA SER A 3 21.70 -3.20 -21.93
C SER A 3 20.87 -3.61 -23.17
N ILE A 4 19.67 -3.06 -23.38
CA ILE A 4 18.83 -3.43 -24.54
C ILE A 4 18.79 -2.32 -25.61
N CYS A 5 19.29 -1.10 -25.35
CA CYS A 5 19.10 0.05 -26.26
C CYS A 5 20.13 0.25 -27.39
N ARG A 6 21.09 -0.65 -27.65
CA ARG A 6 22.20 -0.32 -28.59
C ARG A 6 22.14 -0.95 -30.00
N THR A 7 21.16 -1.78 -30.34
CA THR A 7 21.15 -2.43 -31.66
C THR A 7 19.75 -2.64 -32.23
N ALA A 8 19.16 -1.60 -32.82
CA ALA A 8 18.14 -1.70 -33.88
C ALA A 8 17.70 -0.30 -34.35
N ILE A 9 18.61 0.52 -34.90
CA ILE A 9 18.24 1.78 -35.56
C ILE A 9 18.93 1.79 -36.93
N GLY A 10 18.51 0.87 -37.81
CA GLY A 10 18.97 0.80 -39.18
C GLY A 10 17.80 0.47 -40.09
N GLY A 11 17.02 1.48 -40.48
CA GLY A 11 16.08 1.37 -41.60
C GLY A 11 14.58 1.45 -41.30
N ALA A 12 14.13 1.61 -40.06
CA ALA A 12 12.71 1.82 -39.78
C ALA A 12 12.30 3.26 -40.13
N PRO A 13 11.21 3.48 -40.90
CA PRO A 13 10.75 4.83 -41.22
C PRO A 13 10.36 5.57 -39.94
N ILE A 14 10.67 6.86 -39.87
CA ILE A 14 10.42 7.75 -38.72
C ILE A 14 8.97 7.61 -38.21
N TRP A 15 8.03 7.38 -39.13
CA TRP A 15 6.61 7.13 -38.84
C TRP A 15 6.36 5.86 -37.98
N PHE A 16 7.12 4.78 -38.19
CA PHE A 16 7.03 3.56 -37.40
C PHE A 16 7.51 3.81 -35.95
N MET A 17 8.55 4.61 -35.78
CA MET A 17 9.04 5.00 -34.46
C MET A 17 8.06 5.92 -33.74
N LEU A 18 7.44 6.86 -34.45
CA LEU A 18 6.41 7.74 -33.89
C LEU A 18 5.15 6.96 -33.48
N PHE A 19 4.71 6.00 -34.31
CA PHE A 19 3.58 5.14 -34.01
C PHE A 19 3.86 4.25 -32.80
N LEU A 20 5.07 3.70 -32.70
CA LEU A 20 5.51 2.92 -31.54
C LEU A 20 5.55 3.78 -30.27
N CYS A 21 6.15 4.97 -30.31
CA CYS A 21 6.17 5.89 -29.17
C CYS A 21 4.76 6.30 -28.74
N TRP A 22 3.84 6.51 -29.69
CA TRP A 22 2.45 6.84 -29.39
C TRP A 22 1.71 5.66 -28.75
N ALA A 23 1.92 4.43 -29.27
CA ALA A 23 1.39 3.21 -28.69
C ALA A 23 1.90 2.96 -27.26
N LEU A 24 3.16 3.29 -26.96
CA LEU A 24 3.72 3.19 -25.60
C LEU A 24 3.27 4.34 -24.67
N SER A 25 2.90 5.51 -25.22
CA SER A 25 2.38 6.63 -24.42
C SER A 25 0.97 6.40 -23.86
N GLY A 26 0.27 5.37 -24.35
CA GLY A 26 -1.03 4.90 -23.83
C GLY A 26 -0.97 4.24 -22.45
N CYS A 27 0.23 3.96 -21.91
CA CYS A 27 0.39 3.62 -20.50
C CYS A 27 0.33 4.90 -19.66
N ALA A 28 -0.79 5.62 -19.76
CA ALA A 28 -1.16 6.61 -18.77
C ALA A 28 -1.26 5.83 -17.45
N ALA A 29 -0.25 6.00 -16.59
CA ALA A 29 -0.27 5.48 -15.24
C ALA A 29 -1.56 5.98 -14.59
N THR A 30 -2.57 5.11 -14.54
CA THR A 30 -3.76 5.38 -13.75
C THR A 30 -3.23 5.62 -12.35
N LYS A 31 -3.40 6.85 -11.84
CA LYS A 31 -3.22 7.08 -10.41
C LYS A 31 -4.30 6.24 -9.76
N VAL A 32 -3.96 4.99 -9.45
CA VAL A 32 -4.75 4.15 -8.57
C VAL A 32 -4.67 4.86 -7.24
N GLN A 33 -5.64 5.74 -6.98
CA GLN A 33 -5.84 6.30 -5.67
C GLN A 33 -6.10 5.08 -4.78
N PRO A 34 -5.21 4.75 -3.83
CA PRO A 34 -5.47 3.61 -2.97
C PRO A 34 -6.77 3.90 -2.23
N LEU A 35 -7.74 3.00 -2.35
CA LEU A 35 -8.98 3.09 -1.60
C LEU A 35 -8.61 3.05 -0.12
N CYS A 36 -8.88 4.13 0.60
CA CYS A 36 -8.59 4.19 2.02
C CYS A 36 -9.65 3.42 2.81
N PRO A 37 -9.29 2.33 3.51
CA PRO A 37 -10.26 1.53 4.24
C PRO A 37 -10.78 2.31 5.45
N THR A 38 -12.00 2.00 5.88
CA THR A 38 -12.52 2.49 7.16
C THR A 38 -11.76 1.83 8.30
N LEU A 39 -11.18 2.63 9.21
CA LEU A 39 -10.56 2.10 10.43
C LEU A 39 -11.54 2.18 11.58
N VAL A 40 -11.85 1.02 12.16
CA VAL A 40 -12.54 0.94 13.45
C VAL A 40 -11.68 1.62 14.52
N THR A 41 -12.30 2.49 15.30
CA THR A 41 -11.69 3.14 16.46
C THR A 41 -12.00 2.33 17.72
N TYR A 42 -10.97 2.07 18.52
CA TYR A 42 -11.11 1.41 19.82
C TYR A 42 -10.97 2.45 20.92
N SER A 43 -11.83 2.40 21.93
CA SER A 43 -11.72 3.31 23.07
C SER A 43 -10.51 2.92 23.94
N ALA A 44 -10.03 3.86 24.74
CA ALA A 44 -8.98 3.57 25.73
C ALA A 44 -9.43 2.52 26.76
N GLN A 45 -10.74 2.38 26.99
CA GLN A 45 -11.29 1.37 27.88
C GLN A 45 -11.17 -0.03 27.26
N ASP A 46 -11.54 -0.18 25.99
CA ASP A 46 -11.45 -1.46 25.28
C ASP A 46 -10.00 -1.95 25.20
N GLN A 47 -9.07 -1.03 24.92
CA GLN A 47 -7.64 -1.34 24.88
C GLN A 47 -7.10 -1.82 26.23
N ARG A 48 -7.57 -1.24 27.34
CA ARG A 48 -7.16 -1.67 28.69
C ARG A 48 -7.74 -3.04 29.03
N ALA A 49 -9.00 -3.30 28.66
CA ALA A 49 -9.63 -4.60 28.88
C ALA A 49 -8.90 -5.72 28.12
N LEU A 50 -8.62 -5.49 26.83
CA LEU A 50 -7.84 -6.44 26.02
C LEU A 50 -6.43 -6.67 26.58
N ALA A 51 -5.77 -5.62 27.04
CA ALA A 51 -4.45 -5.77 27.66
C ALA A 51 -4.51 -6.55 28.99
N ALA A 52 -5.61 -6.48 29.74
CA ALA A 52 -5.81 -7.32 30.92
C ALA A 52 -6.01 -8.79 30.53
N GLU A 53 -6.80 -9.05 29.50
CA GLU A 53 -7.05 -10.41 28.97
C GLU A 53 -5.77 -11.07 28.47
N LEU A 54 -4.96 -10.38 27.65
CA LEU A 54 -3.69 -10.90 27.16
C LEU A 54 -2.68 -11.20 28.27
N ARG A 55 -2.74 -10.48 29.41
CA ARG A 55 -1.89 -10.76 30.56
C ARG A 55 -2.39 -11.95 31.38
N ALA A 56 -3.71 -12.15 31.43
CA ALA A 56 -4.33 -13.28 32.12
C ALA A 56 -4.13 -14.61 31.37
N HIS A 57 -3.92 -14.55 30.05
CA HIS A 57 -3.76 -15.71 29.16
C HIS A 57 -2.40 -15.74 28.48
N PRO A 58 -1.31 -16.06 29.21
CA PRO A 58 0.03 -16.12 28.65
C PRO A 58 0.22 -17.25 27.64
N ASP A 59 -0.72 -18.20 27.56
CA ASP A 59 -0.79 -19.25 26.55
C ASP A 59 -1.12 -18.70 25.14
N LEU A 60 -1.73 -17.49 25.06
CA LEU A 60 -2.12 -16.82 23.82
C LEU A 60 -1.01 -15.92 23.23
N VAL A 61 0.27 -16.33 23.33
CA VAL A 61 1.42 -15.55 22.83
C VAL A 61 1.25 -15.11 21.37
N GLU A 62 0.72 -16.01 20.53
CA GLU A 62 0.52 -15.71 19.10
C GLU A 62 -0.49 -14.59 18.88
N VAL A 63 -1.55 -14.55 19.70
CA VAL A 63 -2.59 -13.51 19.61
C VAL A 63 -2.00 -12.15 19.95
N ALA A 64 -1.20 -12.07 21.02
CA ALA A 64 -0.51 -10.84 21.39
C ALA A 64 0.42 -10.35 20.26
N ARG A 65 1.14 -11.26 19.60
CA ARG A 65 2.00 -10.93 18.45
C ARG A 65 1.18 -10.44 17.26
N TRP A 66 0.07 -11.11 16.96
CA TRP A 66 -0.81 -10.74 15.84
C TRP A 66 -1.42 -9.35 16.03
N ILE A 67 -1.90 -9.05 17.25
CA ILE A 67 -2.43 -7.73 17.60
C ILE A 67 -1.35 -6.64 17.43
N ALA A 68 -0.12 -6.90 17.89
CA ALA A 68 0.98 -5.95 17.70
C ALA A 68 1.27 -5.66 16.22
N ASN A 69 1.20 -6.69 15.36
CA ASN A 69 1.35 -6.52 13.92
C ASN A 69 0.18 -5.73 13.30
N ASP A 70 -1.05 -5.98 13.75
CA ASP A 70 -2.24 -5.24 13.29
C ASP A 70 -2.13 -3.74 13.62
N VAL A 71 -1.60 -3.38 14.79
CA VAL A 71 -1.33 -1.97 15.16
C VAL A 71 -0.36 -1.33 14.18
N SER A 72 0.75 -1.99 13.87
CA SER A 72 1.73 -1.49 12.89
C SER A 72 1.12 -1.32 11.49
N LEU A 73 0.26 -2.25 11.07
CA LEU A 73 -0.42 -2.17 9.77
C LEU A 73 -1.38 -0.96 9.73
N ARG A 74 -2.13 -0.73 10.80
CA ARG A 74 -3.02 0.44 10.91
C ARG A 74 -2.26 1.75 10.88
N ASP A 75 -1.06 1.80 11.48
CA ASP A 75 -0.22 2.99 11.42
C ASP A 75 0.30 3.28 10.00
N GLN A 76 0.65 2.24 9.24
CA GLN A 76 0.99 2.38 7.82
C GLN A 76 -0.20 2.86 6.99
N VAL A 77 -1.41 2.34 7.26
CA VAL A 77 -2.62 2.82 6.59
C VAL A 77 -2.87 4.30 6.90
N ARG A 78 -2.74 4.73 8.16
CA ARG A 78 -2.86 6.15 8.53
C ARG A 78 -1.84 7.03 7.82
N ALA A 79 -0.60 6.56 7.67
CA ALA A 79 0.45 7.28 6.95
C ALA A 79 0.16 7.39 5.43
N GLY A 80 -0.43 6.35 4.83
CA GLY A 80 -0.80 6.33 3.41
C GLY A 80 -2.14 7.00 3.08
N CYS A 81 -2.98 7.27 4.09
CA CYS A 81 -4.34 7.78 3.93
C CYS A 81 -4.60 9.04 4.77
N PRO A 82 -4.21 10.24 4.28
CA PRO A 82 -4.36 11.49 5.03
C PRO A 82 -5.82 11.84 5.35
N GLN A 83 -6.78 11.37 4.54
CA GLN A 83 -8.22 11.51 4.76
C GLN A 83 -8.71 10.85 6.06
N LEU A 84 -8.06 9.77 6.54
CA LEU A 84 -8.49 9.10 7.76
C LEU A 84 -8.37 9.97 9.01
N SER A 85 -7.59 11.05 8.98
CA SER A 85 -7.51 12.02 10.06
C SER A 85 -8.76 12.91 10.20
N LEU A 86 -9.62 12.93 9.17
CA LEU A 86 -10.82 13.78 9.09
C LEU A 86 -12.13 13.05 9.43
N VAL A 87 -12.10 11.71 9.50
CA VAL A 87 -13.23 10.90 9.97
C VAL A 87 -13.11 10.78 11.48
N LYS A 88 -13.67 11.75 12.19
CA LYS A 88 -13.71 11.81 13.65
C LYS A 88 -15.14 11.74 14.13
#